data_AF-A0A4Q6AKF4-F1
#
_entry.id   AF-A0A4Q6AKF4-F1
#
_cell.length_a   1.000
_cell.length_b   1.000
_cell.length_c   1.000
_cell.angle_alpha   90.00
_cell.angle_beta   90.00
_cell.angle_gamma   90.00
#
_symmetry.space_group_name_H-M   'P 1'
#
loop_
_entity.id
_entity.type
_entity.pdbx_description
1 polymer ?
#
loop_
_entity_poly.entity_id
_entity_poly.type
_entity_poly.pdbx_seq_one_letter_code
_entity_poly.pdbx_strand_id
1 'polypeptide(L)'
;MINVTKPFLPPIEEYIKNLQGIWDRCHLTNYGPLVLELEEKLKQYLGVKHLFVVNNGTIALQMAIKALALKGEILTTPFSYVATTASIVWEACEPVFVDIDPETFCLDPERIE
;
A
#
# COMPACT_ATOMS: atom_id res chain seq x y z
N MET A 1 8.30 26.78 13.37
CA MET A 1 7.89 25.39 13.66
C MET A 1 8.43 24.51 12.55
N ILE A 2 9.19 23.46 12.86
CA ILE A 2 9.75 22.53 11.86
C ILE A 2 8.82 21.32 11.84
N ASN A 3 8.27 20.99 10.67
CA ASN A 3 7.37 19.85 10.52
C ASN A 3 8.18 18.54 10.40
N VAL A 4 7.70 17.47 11.02
CA VAL A 4 8.26 16.12 10.84
C VAL A 4 7.99 15.61 9.41
N THR A 5 6.82 15.90 8.86
CA THR A 5 6.44 15.58 7.49
C THR A 5 5.91 16.82 6.77
N LYS A 6 6.31 16.99 5.51
CA LYS A 6 5.75 17.98 4.59
C LYS A 6 5.63 17.32 3.22
N PRO A 7 4.42 17.26 2.62
CA PRO A 7 4.27 16.63 1.31
C PRO A 7 5.02 17.42 0.25
N PHE A 8 5.58 16.70 -0.71
CA PHE A 8 6.00 17.29 -1.97
C PHE A 8 4.76 17.52 -2.83
N LEU A 9 4.57 18.74 -3.31
CA LEU A 9 3.51 19.10 -4.24
C LEU A 9 4.18 19.42 -5.59
N PRO A 10 3.82 18.72 -6.68
CA PRO A 10 4.28 19.09 -8.01
C PRO A 10 3.73 20.47 -8.41
N PRO A 11 4.27 21.11 -9.48
CA PRO A 11 3.69 22.32 -10.04
C PRO A 11 2.19 22.14 -10.29
N ILE A 12 1.39 23.13 -9.88
CA ILE A 12 -0.08 23.02 -9.90
C ILE A 12 -0.60 22.86 -11.33
N GLU A 13 0.12 23.40 -12.31
CA GLU A 13 -0.19 23.33 -13.73
C GLU A 13 -0.20 21.88 -14.24
N GLU A 14 0.71 21.04 -13.76
CA GLU A 14 0.74 19.61 -14.10
C GLU A 14 -0.49 18.87 -13.54
N TYR A 15 -0.89 19.20 -12.32
CA TYR A 15 -2.09 18.65 -11.70
C TYR A 15 -3.36 19.07 -12.46
N ILE A 16 -3.48 20.36 -12.78
CA ILE A 16 -4.62 20.90 -13.55
C ILE A 16 -4.74 20.23 -14.92
N LYS A 17 -3.61 19.99 -15.61
CA LYS A 17 -3.60 19.29 -16.91
C LYS A 17 -4.22 17.89 -16.82
N ASN A 18 -3.90 17.14 -15.77
CA ASN A 18 -4.49 15.82 -15.55
C ASN A 18 -6.01 15.91 -15.28
N LEU A 19 -6.44 16.88 -14.47
CA LEU A 19 -7.85 17.13 -14.19
C LEU A 19 -8.65 17.52 -15.43
N GLN A 20 -8.11 18.35 -16.31
CA GLN A 20 -8.77 18.74 -17.55
C GLN A 20 -9.17 17.53 -18.39
N GLY A 21 -8.26 16.57 -18.55
CA GLY A 21 -8.57 15.33 -19.23
C GLY A 21 -9.67 14.50 -18.54
N ILE A 22 -9.75 14.53 -17.20
CA ILE A 22 -10.84 13.87 -16.46
C ILE A 22 -12.19 14.50 -16.84
N TRP A 23 -12.27 15.84 -16.88
CA TRP A 23 -13.47 16.57 -17.27
C TRP A 23 -13.89 16.29 -18.71
N ASP A 24 -12.94 16.32 -19.66
CA ASP A 24 -13.23 16.07 -21.07
C ASP A 24 -13.80 14.67 -21.32
N ARG A 25 -13.34 13.68 -20.55
CA ARG A 25 -13.79 12.28 -20.65
C ARG A 25 -14.99 11.96 -19.76
N CYS A 26 -15.35 12.84 -18.83
CA CYS A 26 -16.33 12.57 -17.77
C CYS A 26 -16.05 11.25 -17.00
N HIS A 27 -14.77 10.87 -16.83
CA HIS A 27 -14.38 9.59 -16.22
C HIS A 27 -13.50 9.79 -14.99
N LEU A 28 -14.14 9.82 -13.82
CA LEU A 28 -13.51 10.23 -12.56
C LEU A 28 -12.77 9.10 -11.83
N THR A 29 -13.26 7.86 -11.92
CA THR A 29 -12.78 6.69 -11.14
C THR A 29 -13.13 5.39 -11.87
N ASN A 30 -12.90 4.24 -11.25
CA ASN A 30 -13.22 2.91 -11.76
C ASN A 30 -12.48 2.61 -13.08
N TYR A 31 -11.19 2.27 -12.96
CA TYR A 31 -10.33 1.87 -14.09
C TYR A 31 -10.22 2.92 -15.21
N GLY A 32 -10.13 4.20 -14.82
CA GLY A 32 -9.90 5.31 -15.75
C GLY A 32 -8.49 5.31 -16.35
N PRO A 33 -8.28 6.06 -17.44
CA PRO A 33 -7.02 6.05 -18.18
C PRO A 33 -5.81 6.46 -17.33
N LEU A 34 -5.99 7.37 -16.36
CA LEU A 34 -4.90 7.83 -15.50
C LEU A 34 -4.39 6.74 -14.54
N VAL A 35 -5.27 5.90 -14.00
CA VAL A 35 -4.84 4.79 -13.13
C VAL A 35 -4.16 3.70 -13.96
N LEU A 36 -4.65 3.41 -15.16
CA LEU A 36 -4.02 2.44 -16.06
C LEU A 36 -2.62 2.89 -16.51
N GLU A 37 -2.46 4.18 -16.82
CA GLU A 37 -1.16 4.76 -17.14
C GLU A 37 -0.20 4.69 -15.95
N LEU A 38 -0.68 5.02 -14.74
CA LEU A 38 0.10 4.91 -13.52
C LEU A 38 0.52 3.46 -13.26
N GLU A 39 -0.39 2.51 -13.39
CA GLU A 39 -0.12 1.08 -13.19
C GLU A 39 0.96 0.57 -14.15
N GLU A 40 0.87 0.94 -15.43
CA GLU A 40 1.88 0.51 -16.42
C GLU A 40 3.25 1.12 -16.14
N LYS A 41 3.32 2.42 -15.81
CA LYS A 41 4.59 3.06 -15.42
C LYS A 41 5.19 2.43 -14.17
N LEU A 42 4.37 2.13 -13.17
CA LEU A 42 4.82 1.49 -11.93
C LEU A 42 5.29 0.05 -12.17
N LYS A 43 4.59 -0.72 -13.02
CA LYS A 43 5.04 -2.08 -13.40
C LYS A 43 6.43 -2.06 -14.03
N GLN A 44 6.66 -1.12 -14.95
CA GLN A 44 7.97 -0.95 -15.59
C GLN A 44 9.05 -0.51 -14.59
N TYR A 45 8.72 0.45 -13.72
CA TYR A 45 9.64 0.94 -12.70
C TYR A 45 10.03 -0.14 -11.67
N LEU A 46 9.06 -0.93 -11.19
CA LEU A 46 9.27 -1.97 -10.18
C LEU A 46 9.73 -3.31 -10.76
N GLY A 47 9.65 -3.49 -12.08
CA GLY A 47 10.00 -4.75 -12.76
C GLY A 47 9.03 -5.91 -12.46
N VAL A 48 7.75 -5.62 -12.19
CA VAL A 48 6.74 -6.63 -11.83
C VAL A 48 5.76 -6.90 -12.97
N LYS A 49 5.30 -8.16 -13.08
CA LYS A 49 4.34 -8.57 -14.12
C LYS A 49 2.93 -8.03 -13.87
N HIS A 50 2.52 -7.93 -12.61
CA HIS A 50 1.19 -7.53 -12.20
C HIS A 50 1.28 -6.45 -11.12
N LEU A 51 0.43 -5.43 -11.23
CA LEU A 51 0.30 -4.35 -10.25
C LEU A 51 -1.15 -3.86 -10.29
N PHE A 52 -1.68 -3.52 -9.12
CA PHE A 52 -3.03 -3.00 -8.97
C PHE A 52 -3.01 -1.83 -7.98
N VAL A 53 -3.48 -0.66 -8.42
CA VAL A 53 -3.58 0.51 -7.55
C VAL A 53 -4.89 0.45 -6.77
N VAL A 54 -4.77 0.60 -5.45
CA VAL A 54 -5.90 0.70 -4.52
C VAL A 54 -5.91 2.06 -3.84
N ASN A 55 -6.99 2.35 -3.11
CA ASN A 55 -7.18 3.63 -2.43
C ASN A 55 -6.14 3.92 -1.32
N ASN A 56 -5.62 2.91 -0.62
CA ASN A 56 -4.61 3.04 0.43
C ASN A 56 -3.97 1.69 0.81
N GLY A 57 -2.91 1.75 1.63
CA GLY A 57 -2.16 0.56 2.06
C GLY A 57 -2.93 -0.43 2.93
N THR A 58 -3.89 0.01 3.75
CA THR A 58 -4.71 -0.89 4.58
C THR A 58 -5.57 -1.79 3.70
N ILE A 59 -6.26 -1.21 2.71
CA ILE A 59 -7.06 -1.99 1.75
C ILE A 59 -6.17 -2.95 0.94
N ALA A 60 -4.94 -2.54 0.58
CA ALA A 60 -4.00 -3.42 -0.11
C ALA A 60 -3.73 -4.70 0.70
N LEU A 61 -3.46 -4.56 2.00
CA LEU A 61 -3.21 -5.68 2.90
C LEU A 61 -4.45 -6.56 3.06
N GLN A 62 -5.63 -5.96 3.29
CA GLN A 62 -6.89 -6.70 3.41
C GLN A 62 -7.24 -7.49 2.15
N MET A 63 -7.07 -6.87 0.98
CA MET A 63 -7.25 -7.56 -0.31
C MET A 63 -6.28 -8.72 -0.48
N ALA A 64 -5.02 -8.57 -0.09
CA ALA A 64 -4.03 -9.64 -0.15
C ALA A 64 -4.41 -10.82 0.77
N ILE A 65 -4.80 -10.55 2.01
CA ILE A 65 -5.26 -11.58 2.98
C ILE A 65 -6.45 -12.36 2.40
N LYS A 66 -7.48 -11.64 1.90
CA LYS A 66 -8.66 -12.27 1.31
C LYS A 66 -8.34 -13.06 0.03
N ALA A 67 -7.53 -12.50 -0.86
CA ALA A 67 -7.19 -13.13 -2.14
C ALA A 67 -6.36 -14.41 -1.97
N LEU A 68 -5.49 -14.44 -0.95
CA LEU A 68 -4.71 -15.62 -0.56
C LEU A 68 -5.49 -16.59 0.34
N ALA A 69 -6.74 -16.25 0.71
CA ALA A 69 -7.60 -17.01 1.61
C ALA A 69 -6.92 -17.38 2.94
N LEU A 70 -6.09 -16.47 3.47
CA LEU A 70 -5.40 -16.66 4.74
C LEU A 70 -6.40 -16.71 5.90
N LYS A 71 -6.11 -17.54 6.89
CA LYS A 71 -6.91 -17.74 8.11
C LYS A 71 -6.00 -18.11 9.27
N GLY A 72 -6.45 -17.85 10.49
CA GLY A 72 -5.69 -18.18 11.70
C GLY A 72 -4.56 -17.19 11.93
N GLU A 73 -3.41 -17.70 12.35
CA GLU A 73 -2.25 -16.91 12.75
C GLU A 73 -1.51 -16.30 11.54
N ILE A 74 -1.20 -15.01 11.62
CA ILE A 74 -0.33 -14.31 10.68
C ILE A 74 0.81 -13.67 11.48
N LEU A 75 2.03 -14.11 11.19
CA LEU A 75 3.23 -13.57 11.79
C LEU A 75 3.47 -12.13 11.31
N THR A 76 3.74 -11.23 12.26
CA THR A 76 4.09 -9.83 12.02
C THR A 76 4.95 -9.33 13.19
N THR A 77 5.41 -8.08 13.14
CA THR A 77 6.11 -7.43 14.26
C THR A 77 5.27 -6.30 14.86
N PRO A 78 5.35 -6.04 16.18
CA PRO A 78 4.75 -4.86 16.79
C PRO A 78 5.51 -3.57 16.42
N PHE A 79 6.74 -3.69 15.88
CA PHE A 79 7.54 -2.58 15.39
C PHE A 79 7.19 -2.25 13.92
N SER A 80 5.91 -1.94 13.68
CA SER A 80 5.39 -1.52 12.36
C SER A 80 4.33 -0.44 12.53
N TYR A 81 3.90 0.16 11.43
CA TYR A 81 2.72 1.03 11.46
C TYR A 81 1.46 0.22 11.79
N VAL A 82 0.56 0.80 12.58
CA VAL A 82 -0.65 0.13 13.12
C VAL A 82 -1.52 -0.53 12.05
N ALA A 83 -1.50 -0.01 10.82
CA ALA A 83 -2.25 -0.57 9.71
C ALA A 83 -1.93 -2.04 9.44
N THR A 84 -0.70 -2.51 9.69
CA THR A 84 -0.31 -3.92 9.51
C THR A 84 -1.16 -4.82 10.39
N THR A 85 -1.10 -4.63 11.71
CA THR A 85 -1.86 -5.42 12.69
C THR A 85 -3.36 -5.22 12.53
N ALA A 86 -3.81 -3.98 12.31
CA ALA A 86 -5.23 -3.68 12.15
C ALA A 86 -5.83 -4.41 10.94
N SER A 87 -5.10 -4.51 9.82
CA SER A 87 -5.58 -5.23 8.63
C SER A 87 -5.75 -6.72 8.89
N ILE A 88 -4.82 -7.35 9.64
CA ILE A 88 -4.88 -8.76 10.03
C ILE A 88 -6.13 -9.02 10.87
N VAL A 89 -6.33 -8.23 11.94
CA VAL A 89 -7.48 -8.37 12.85
C VAL A 89 -8.80 -8.11 12.12
N TRP A 90 -8.85 -7.10 11.25
CA TRP A 90 -10.06 -6.75 10.49
C TRP A 90 -10.52 -7.90 9.59
N GLU A 91 -9.56 -8.65 9.04
CA GLU A 91 -9.81 -9.83 8.22
C GLU A 91 -10.02 -11.11 9.04
N ALA A 92 -10.30 -10.97 10.35
CA ALA A 92 -10.54 -12.07 11.29
C ALA A 92 -9.39 -13.09 11.37
N CYS A 93 -8.16 -12.61 11.13
CA CYS A 93 -6.93 -13.35 11.39
C CYS A 93 -6.33 -12.93 12.74
N GLU A 94 -5.49 -13.78 13.31
CA GLU A 94 -4.81 -13.55 14.59
C GLU A 94 -3.37 -13.06 14.33
N PRO A 95 -3.02 -11.82 14.68
CA PRO A 95 -1.64 -11.37 14.56
C PRO A 95 -0.79 -12.03 15.65
N VAL A 96 0.27 -12.72 15.25
CA VAL A 96 1.27 -13.27 16.16
C VAL A 96 2.55 -12.46 16.02
N PHE A 97 3.03 -11.93 17.14
CA PHE A 97 4.13 -10.98 17.16
C PHE A 97 5.49 -11.67 17.28
N VAL A 98 6.35 -11.41 16.31
CA VAL A 98 7.77 -11.76 16.29
C VAL A 98 8.59 -10.49 16.52
N ASP A 99 9.66 -10.61 17.30
CA ASP A 99 10.55 -9.49 17.60
C ASP A 99 11.34 -9.06 16.35
N ILE A 100 12.02 -7.91 16.46
CA ILE A 100 12.86 -7.39 15.38
C ILE A 100 14.33 -7.70 15.58
N ASP A 101 15.07 -7.72 14.48
CA ASP A 101 16.52 -7.60 14.50
C ASP A 101 16.86 -6.14 14.87
N PRO A 102 17.63 -5.90 15.96
CA PRO A 102 17.94 -4.55 16.44
C PRO A 102 18.83 -3.74 15.49
N GLU A 103 19.55 -4.39 14.57
CA GLU A 103 20.44 -3.70 13.62
C GLU A 103 19.69 -3.25 12.37
N THR A 104 18.66 -3.99 11.94
CA THR A 104 17.90 -3.71 10.71
C THR A 104 16.50 -3.16 10.96
N PHE A 105 15.96 -3.36 12.17
CA PHE A 105 14.58 -3.12 12.57
C PHE A 105 13.52 -3.88 11.73
N CYS A 106 13.96 -4.87 10.96
CA CYS A 106 13.09 -5.82 10.28
C CYS A 106 12.70 -6.95 11.23
N LEU A 107 11.65 -7.70 10.88
CA LEU A 107 11.27 -8.91 11.61
C LEU A 107 12.44 -9.90 11.64
N ASP A 108 12.78 -10.40 12.83
CA ASP A 108 13.94 -11.28 13.05
C ASP A 108 13.64 -12.71 12.52
N PRO A 109 14.33 -13.17 11.46
CA PRO A 109 14.10 -14.50 10.91
C PRO A 109 14.50 -15.64 11.85
N GLU A 110 15.44 -15.42 12.78
CA GLU A 110 15.87 -16.45 13.74
C GLU A 110 14.81 -16.73 14.82
N ARG A 111 13.74 -15.94 14.87
CA ARG A 111 12.65 -16.05 15.86
C ARG A 111 11.33 -16.52 15.26
N ILE A 112 11.35 -17.01 14.02
CA ILE A 112 10.18 -17.52 13.29
C ILE A 112 9.99 -19.04 13.50
N GLU A 113 11.07 -19.79 13.73
CA GLU A 113 11.08 -21.26 13.94
C GLU A 113 11.17 -21.65 15.43
#